data_AF-A0A536YWM5-F1
#
_entry.id   AF-A0A536YWM5-F1
#
_cell.length_a   1.000
_cell.length_b   1.000
_cell.length_c   1.000
_cell.angle_alpha   90.00
_cell.angle_beta   90.00
_cell.angle_gamma   90.00
#
_symmetry.space_group_name_H-M   'P 1'
#
loop_
_entity.id
_entity.type
_entity.pdbx_description
1 polymer ?
#
loop_
_entity_poly.entity_id
_entity_poly.type
_entity_poly.pdbx_seq_one_letter_code
_entity_poly.pdbx_strand_id
1 'polypeptide(L)'
;MAHAEGQHHPAAGQHDASAGALHHEVGQQHPLGIYFKIWGLLFVLSTASYLVDYFHFQGYLRWGLILVFMLLKAGLIVAVFMHMLWERLAIVYAILVPPLLLLVLLGIGALEADYTFFTRGEFFGSQTAAPTHGPGATGPVQHR
;
A
#
# COMPACT_ATOMS: atom_id res chain seq x y z
N MET A 1 -84.41 9.86 14.03
CA MET A 1 -82.99 9.48 14.19
C MET A 1 -82.73 8.27 13.31
N ALA A 2 -81.68 8.34 12.49
CA ALA A 2 -81.14 7.35 11.55
C ALA A 2 -81.97 7.05 10.28
N HIS A 3 -81.45 7.57 9.17
CA HIS A 3 -81.89 7.37 7.79
C HIS A 3 -81.67 5.93 7.31
N ALA A 4 -82.52 5.57 6.36
CA ALA A 4 -82.53 4.34 5.58
C ALA A 4 -81.39 4.29 4.53
N GLU A 5 -81.41 3.17 3.79
CA GLU A 5 -80.91 2.96 2.42
C GLU A 5 -79.68 2.05 2.29
N GLY A 6 -79.99 0.80 1.99
CA GLY A 6 -79.07 -0.09 1.31
C GLY A 6 -79.13 0.09 -0.21
N GLN A 7 -78.00 -0.24 -0.83
CA GLN A 7 -77.79 -0.78 -2.18
C GLN A 7 -77.58 0.18 -3.36
N HIS A 8 -76.61 -0.26 -4.18
CA HIS A 8 -76.32 0.02 -5.59
C HIS A 8 -75.51 1.26 -5.98
N HIS A 9 -74.25 1.02 -6.39
CA HIS A 9 -73.68 1.52 -7.66
C HIS A 9 -72.72 0.46 -8.26
N PRO A 10 -72.88 0.06 -9.54
CA PRO A 10 -72.01 -0.88 -10.25
C PRO A 10 -70.85 -0.18 -10.98
N ALA A 11 -69.91 -1.00 -11.47
CA ALA A 11 -68.62 -0.68 -12.07
C ALA A 11 -68.61 0.26 -13.30
N ALA A 12 -67.56 1.09 -13.40
CA ALA A 12 -66.94 1.53 -14.67
C ALA A 12 -65.54 2.10 -14.37
N GLY A 13 -64.56 1.72 -15.20
CA GLY A 13 -63.15 1.77 -14.87
C GLY A 13 -62.45 3.13 -14.92
N GLN A 14 -61.27 3.14 -14.32
CA GLN A 14 -60.22 4.12 -14.62
C GLN A 14 -58.89 3.37 -14.72
N HIS A 15 -58.66 2.75 -15.87
CA HIS A 15 -57.34 2.46 -16.38
C HIS A 15 -57.06 3.50 -17.46
N ASP A 16 -56.38 4.59 -17.09
CA ASP A 16 -55.61 5.43 -18.01
C ASP A 16 -54.32 5.78 -17.25
N ALA A 17 -53.25 5.02 -17.50
CA ALA A 17 -52.23 5.38 -18.48
C ALA A 17 -51.41 6.59 -18.05
N SER A 18 -50.24 6.29 -17.47
CA SER A 18 -48.96 6.95 -17.69
C SER A 18 -48.96 8.23 -18.54
N ALA A 19 -48.64 9.37 -17.92
CA ALA A 19 -47.56 10.28 -18.34
C ALA A 19 -47.70 11.62 -17.63
N GLY A 20 -46.59 12.17 -17.13
CA GLY A 20 -46.47 13.62 -16.93
C GLY A 20 -45.88 14.07 -15.61
N ALA A 21 -44.69 13.55 -15.27
CA ALA A 21 -43.60 14.31 -14.67
C ALA A 21 -43.95 15.38 -13.61
N LEU A 22 -43.90 15.02 -12.33
CA LEU A 22 -43.62 16.00 -11.28
C LEU A 22 -42.62 15.45 -10.26
N HIS A 23 -41.40 15.95 -10.47
CA HIS A 23 -40.39 16.32 -9.46
C HIS A 23 -39.36 15.26 -9.07
N HIS A 24 -38.18 15.43 -9.68
CA HIS A 24 -36.87 14.98 -9.28
C HIS A 24 -36.68 15.03 -7.74
N GLU A 25 -36.61 13.86 -7.10
CA GLU A 25 -35.90 13.68 -5.84
C GLU A 25 -34.64 12.85 -6.09
N VAL A 26 -33.64 13.47 -6.74
CA VAL A 26 -32.26 12.98 -6.80
C VAL A 26 -31.57 13.39 -5.50
N GLY A 27 -31.99 12.76 -4.40
CA GLY A 27 -31.41 12.93 -3.08
C GLY A 27 -30.39 11.83 -2.81
N GLN A 28 -29.11 12.20 -2.73
CA GLN A 28 -28.03 11.41 -2.10
C GLN A 28 -27.44 10.20 -2.87
N GLN A 29 -27.10 10.40 -4.15
CA GLN A 29 -26.34 9.46 -4.99
C GLN A 29 -24.89 9.90 -5.30
N HIS A 30 -24.13 10.40 -4.32
CA HIS A 30 -22.69 10.68 -4.51
C HIS A 30 -21.66 9.61 -4.03
N PRO A 31 -21.98 8.30 -3.89
CA PRO A 31 -20.93 7.28 -3.74
C PRO A 31 -20.30 6.79 -5.05
N LEU A 32 -21.05 6.73 -6.16
CA LEU A 32 -20.61 6.06 -7.41
C LEU A 32 -19.43 6.75 -8.10
N GLY A 33 -19.43 8.08 -8.13
CA GLY A 33 -18.37 8.86 -8.79
C GLY A 33 -17.00 8.72 -8.13
N ILE A 34 -16.94 8.44 -6.81
CA ILE A 34 -15.69 8.22 -6.11
C ILE A 34 -15.07 6.89 -6.58
N TYR A 35 -15.84 5.79 -6.60
CA TYR A 35 -15.32 4.49 -6.99
C TYR A 35 -14.75 4.47 -8.42
N PHE A 36 -15.38 5.17 -9.37
CA PHE A 36 -14.83 5.30 -10.73
C PHE A 36 -13.50 6.07 -10.78
N LYS A 37 -13.35 7.13 -9.97
CA LYS A 37 -12.07 7.87 -9.86
C LYS A 37 -10.96 7.02 -9.28
N ILE A 38 -11.27 6.23 -8.24
CA ILE A 38 -10.29 5.32 -7.63
C ILE A 38 -9.94 4.16 -8.54
N TRP A 39 -10.94 3.60 -9.22
CA TRP A 39 -10.72 2.57 -10.23
C TRP A 39 -9.76 3.08 -11.32
N GLY A 40 -9.98 4.30 -11.82
CA GLY A 40 -9.07 4.95 -12.76
C GLY A 40 -7.67 5.18 -12.19
N LEU A 41 -7.55 5.71 -10.96
CA LEU A 41 -6.26 5.93 -10.30
C LEU A 41 -5.49 4.61 -10.06
N LEU A 42 -6.16 3.56 -9.60
CA LEU A 42 -5.57 2.23 -9.41
C LEU A 42 -5.13 1.61 -10.72
N PHE A 43 -5.91 1.80 -11.79
CA PHE A 43 -5.54 1.36 -13.13
C PHE A 43 -4.27 2.05 -13.60
N VAL A 44 -4.26 3.39 -13.58
CA VAL A 44 -3.08 4.19 -13.96
C VAL A 44 -1.86 3.80 -13.14
N LEU A 45 -2.02 3.63 -11.82
CA LEU A 45 -0.92 3.25 -10.94
C LEU A 45 -0.42 1.83 -11.21
N SER A 46 -1.32 0.91 -11.55
CA SER A 46 -0.96 -0.46 -11.92
C SER A 46 -0.25 -0.51 -13.28
N THR A 47 -0.68 0.31 -14.25
CA THR A 47 0.02 0.50 -15.53
C THR A 47 1.38 1.16 -15.33
N ALA A 48 1.49 2.18 -14.48
CA ALA A 48 2.75 2.84 -14.16
C ALA A 48 3.74 1.88 -13.47
N SER A 49 3.25 1.04 -12.54
CA SER A 49 4.03 -0.01 -11.91
C SER A 49 4.55 -1.03 -12.93
N TYR A 50 3.72 -1.40 -13.92
CA TYR A 50 4.11 -2.29 -15.00
C TYR A 50 5.13 -1.64 -15.95
N LEU A 51 4.96 -0.35 -16.26
CA LEU A 51 5.89 0.40 -17.11
C LEU A 51 7.28 0.46 -16.49
N VAL A 52 7.34 0.66 -15.18
CA VAL A 52 8.59 0.66 -14.43
C VAL A 52 9.28 -0.70 -14.44
N ASP A 53 8.51 -1.79 -14.35
CA ASP A 53 9.04 -3.14 -14.51
C ASP A 53 9.55 -3.36 -15.94
N TYR A 54 8.85 -2.82 -16.94
CA TYR A 54 9.22 -2.87 -18.36
C TYR A 54 10.52 -2.11 -18.68
N PHE A 55 10.80 -1.00 -18.00
CA PHE A 55 12.04 -0.25 -18.17
C PHE A 55 13.29 -0.95 -17.59
N HIS A 56 13.13 -2.12 -16.97
CA HIS A 56 14.23 -2.98 -16.48
C HIS A 56 15.33 -2.21 -15.73
N PHE A 57 14.94 -1.26 -14.88
CA PHE A 57 15.91 -0.51 -14.07
C PHE A 57 16.77 -1.49 -13.24
N GLN A 58 18.10 -1.40 -13.37
CA GLN A 58 19.03 -2.25 -12.63
C GLN A 58 19.44 -1.63 -11.29
N GLY A 59 19.73 -2.48 -10.30
CA GLY A 59 20.21 -2.07 -8.98
C GLY A 59 19.11 -1.57 -8.02
N TYR A 60 19.49 -0.64 -7.14
CA TYR A 60 18.63 -0.10 -6.06
C TYR A 60 17.38 0.64 -6.58
N LEU A 61 17.42 1.15 -7.80
CA LEU A 61 16.31 1.87 -8.41
C LEU A 61 15.08 0.97 -8.58
N ARG A 62 15.28 -0.33 -8.87
CA ARG A 62 14.19 -1.32 -8.96
C ARG A 62 13.52 -1.55 -7.62
N TRP A 63 14.34 -1.73 -6.58
CA TRP A 63 13.86 -1.90 -5.21
C TRP A 63 13.04 -0.70 -4.75
N GLY A 64 13.58 0.51 -4.91
CA GLY A 64 12.92 1.75 -4.51
C GLY A 64 11.58 1.95 -5.24
N LEU A 65 11.55 1.74 -6.55
CA LEU A 65 10.32 1.89 -7.32
C LEU A 65 9.26 0.85 -6.94
N ILE A 66 9.62 -0.42 -6.75
CA ILE A 66 8.66 -1.46 -6.29
C ILE A 66 8.06 -1.07 -4.94
N LEU A 67 8.88 -0.64 -3.99
CA LEU A 67 8.44 -0.16 -2.67
C LEU A 67 7.50 1.05 -2.79
N VAL A 68 7.84 2.02 -3.65
CA VAL A 68 7.01 3.20 -3.91
C VAL A 68 5.66 2.82 -4.53
N PHE A 69 5.61 1.96 -5.56
CA PHE A 69 4.34 1.52 -6.14
C PHE A 69 3.51 0.68 -5.16
N MET A 70 4.15 -0.16 -4.35
CA MET A 70 3.48 -0.90 -3.27
C MET A 70 2.83 0.06 -2.27
N LEU A 71 3.59 1.07 -1.81
CA LEU A 71 3.10 2.04 -0.83
C LEU A 71 2.03 2.95 -1.41
N LEU A 72 2.20 3.45 -2.64
CA LEU A 72 1.19 4.27 -3.31
C LEU A 72 -0.10 3.48 -3.52
N LYS A 73 -0.03 2.22 -3.97
CA LYS A 73 -1.22 1.39 -4.19
C LYS A 73 -1.94 1.11 -2.88
N ALA A 74 -1.20 0.66 -1.86
CA ALA A 74 -1.77 0.37 -0.55
C ALA A 74 -2.30 1.65 0.13
N GLY A 75 -1.57 2.76 0.04
CA GLY A 75 -1.95 4.05 0.58
C GLY A 75 -3.19 4.64 -0.10
N LEU A 76 -3.33 4.48 -1.41
CA LEU A 76 -4.51 4.93 -2.16
C LEU A 76 -5.75 4.08 -1.83
N ILE A 77 -5.56 2.78 -1.58
CA ILE A 77 -6.62 1.89 -1.06
C ILE A 77 -7.03 2.33 0.35
N VAL A 78 -6.07 2.56 1.25
CA VAL A 78 -6.34 3.01 2.63
C VAL A 78 -7.01 4.40 2.62
N ALA A 79 -6.46 5.38 1.91
CA ALA A 79 -6.99 6.75 1.85
C ALA A 79 -8.39 6.83 1.21
N VAL A 80 -8.92 5.75 0.64
CA VAL A 80 -10.25 5.75 0.02
C VAL A 80 -11.19 4.85 0.82
N PHE A 81 -10.78 3.61 1.06
CA PHE A 81 -11.59 2.66 1.80
C PHE A 81 -11.61 2.94 3.30
N MET A 82 -10.60 3.60 3.86
CA MET A 82 -10.58 4.04 5.26
C MET A 82 -10.98 5.52 5.44
N HIS A 83 -10.95 6.36 4.39
CA HIS A 83 -11.36 7.77 4.54
C HIS A 83 -12.88 7.94 4.76
N MET A 84 -13.70 6.97 4.32
CA MET A 84 -15.14 6.93 4.65
C MET A 84 -15.42 6.50 6.12
N LEU A 85 -14.39 6.27 6.94
CA LEU A 85 -14.49 5.72 8.30
C LEU A 85 -14.04 6.73 9.38
N TRP A 86 -14.57 7.95 9.35
CA TRP A 86 -14.20 9.03 10.29
C TRP A 86 -14.64 8.81 11.76
N GLU A 87 -15.15 7.61 12.09
CA GLU A 87 -15.46 7.16 13.46
C GLU A 87 -14.40 6.21 14.06
N ARG A 88 -13.40 5.74 13.30
CA ARG A 88 -12.52 4.62 13.72
C ARG A 88 -11.05 4.83 13.35
N LEU A 89 -10.49 5.96 13.77
CA LEU A 89 -9.05 6.23 13.70
C LEU A 89 -8.22 5.12 14.38
N ALA A 90 -8.72 4.52 15.47
CA ALA A 90 -8.05 3.43 16.17
C ALA A 90 -7.81 2.19 15.28
N ILE A 91 -8.72 1.88 14.34
CA ILE A 91 -8.58 0.74 13.43
C ILE A 91 -7.57 1.04 12.33
N VAL A 92 -7.51 2.28 11.88
CA VAL A 92 -6.46 2.74 10.94
C VAL A 92 -5.10 2.59 11.60
N TYR A 93 -4.92 3.09 12.83
CA TYR A 93 -3.67 2.93 13.56
C TYR A 93 -3.32 1.45 13.79
N ALA A 94 -4.28 0.59 14.12
CA ALA A 94 -4.02 -0.84 14.29
C ALA A 94 -3.45 -1.53 13.04
N ILE A 95 -3.80 -1.08 11.83
CA ILE A 95 -3.32 -1.66 10.56
C ILE A 95 -2.06 -0.95 10.05
N LEU A 96 -1.93 0.36 10.26
CA LEU A 96 -0.83 1.17 9.74
C LEU A 96 0.41 1.18 10.66
N VAL A 97 0.20 1.07 11.98
CA VAL A 97 1.28 1.07 12.97
C VAL A 97 2.18 -0.16 12.85
N PRO A 98 1.68 -1.40 12.65
CA PRO A 98 2.57 -2.56 12.52
C PRO A 98 3.54 -2.46 11.34
N PRO A 99 3.11 -2.11 10.10
CA PRO A 99 4.02 -1.85 9.00
C PRO A 99 5.00 -0.70 9.26
N LEU A 100 4.54 0.39 9.88
CA LEU A 100 5.38 1.55 10.19
C LEU A 100 6.47 1.19 11.22
N LEU A 101 6.09 0.45 12.27
CA LEU A 101 7.03 -0.02 13.29
C LEU A 101 8.10 -0.91 12.67
N LEU A 102 7.71 -1.81 11.75
CA LEU A 102 8.66 -2.64 11.02
C LEU A 102 9.60 -1.82 10.14
N LEU A 103 9.12 -0.79 9.45
CA LEU A 103 9.97 0.12 8.67
C LEU A 103 10.96 0.88 9.54
N VAL A 104 10.52 1.36 10.70
CA VAL A 104 11.40 2.05 11.67
C VAL A 104 12.45 1.10 12.23
N LEU A 105 12.04 -0.10 12.66
CA LEU A 105 12.96 -1.11 13.20
C LEU A 105 13.98 -1.55 12.14
N LEU A 106 13.54 -1.79 10.92
CA LEU A 106 14.40 -2.13 9.79
C LEU A 106 15.36 -0.99 9.46
N GLY A 107 14.89 0.26 9.49
CA GLY A 107 15.71 1.45 9.25
C GLY A 107 16.82 1.62 10.28
N ILE A 108 16.48 1.53 11.58
CA ILE A 108 17.47 1.58 12.65
C ILE A 108 18.43 0.40 12.56
N GLY A 109 17.93 -0.81 12.29
CA GLY A 109 18.75 -2.00 12.12
C GLY A 109 19.72 -1.92 10.94
N ALA A 110 19.32 -1.29 9.83
CA ALA A 110 20.19 -1.04 8.69
C ALA A 110 21.31 -0.04 9.04
N LEU A 111 20.98 1.06 9.74
CA LEU A 111 21.97 2.03 10.20
C LEU A 111 23.00 1.38 11.14
N GLU A 112 22.54 0.63 12.15
CA GLU A 112 23.43 -0.08 13.09
C GLU A 112 24.31 -1.13 12.39
N ALA A 113 23.79 -1.80 11.36
CA ALA A 113 24.57 -2.74 10.55
C ALA A 113 25.72 -2.03 9.82
N ASP A 114 25.46 -0.86 9.23
CA ASP A 114 26.48 -0.06 8.54
C ASP A 114 27.53 0.47 9.54
N TYR A 115 27.12 0.97 10.71
CA TYR A 115 28.04 1.40 11.78
C TYR A 115 28.94 0.26 12.26
N THR A 116 28.35 -0.93 12.46
CA THR A 116 29.10 -2.11 12.88
C THR A 116 30.08 -2.57 11.79
N PHE A 117 29.65 -2.55 10.53
CA PHE A 117 30.50 -2.91 9.39
C PHE A 117 31.70 -1.96 9.25
N PHE A 118 31.46 -0.65 9.30
CA PHE A 118 32.50 0.37 9.22
C PHE A 118 33.52 0.24 10.36
N THR A 119 33.01 0.12 11.59
CA THR A 119 33.85 -0.03 12.79
C THR A 119 34.71 -1.30 12.71
N ARG A 120 34.16 -2.44 12.25
CA ARG A 120 34.95 -3.66 12.04
C ARG A 120 36.04 -3.48 10.98
N GLY A 121 35.77 -2.72 9.91
CA GLY A 121 36.77 -2.39 8.90
C GLY A 121 37.98 -1.65 9.48
N GLU A 122 37.74 -0.65 10.32
CA GLU A 122 38.79 0.14 10.99
C GLU A 122 39.65 -0.72 11.95
N PHE A 123 39.01 -1.54 12.79
CA PHE A 123 39.70 -2.32 13.82
C PHE A 123 40.31 -3.64 13.32
N PHE A 124 39.70 -4.32 12.35
CA PHE A 124 40.17 -5.63 11.85
C PHE A 124 40.79 -5.59 10.45
N GLY A 125 40.47 -4.59 9.62
CA GLY A 125 41.08 -4.43 8.29
C GLY A 125 42.56 -4.04 8.34
N SER A 126 42.99 -3.43 9.45
CA SER A 126 44.39 -3.07 9.72
C SER A 126 45.24 -4.25 10.22
N GLN A 127 44.64 -5.37 10.64
CA GLN A 127 45.34 -6.52 11.24
C GLN A 127 45.73 -7.62 10.22
N THR A 128 45.31 -7.55 8.95
CA THR A 128 45.53 -8.64 7.97
C THR A 128 46.94 -8.65 7.33
N ALA A 129 47.85 -7.76 7.73
CA ALA A 129 49.27 -7.93 7.44
C ALA A 129 49.84 -9.03 8.37
N ALA A 130 49.68 -10.29 7.95
CA ALA A 130 50.27 -11.43 8.65
C ALA A 130 51.78 -11.21 8.82
N PRO A 131 52.34 -11.26 10.04
CA PRO A 131 53.77 -11.42 10.19
C PRO A 131 54.14 -12.78 9.61
N THR A 132 54.86 -12.77 8.50
CA THR A 132 55.50 -13.96 7.91
C THR A 132 56.53 -14.51 8.88
N HIS A 133 56.11 -15.35 9.82
CA HIS A 133 57.00 -16.30 10.47
C HIS A 133 56.76 -17.68 9.88
N GLY A 134 57.51 -17.97 8.81
CA GLY A 134 57.79 -19.35 8.39
C GLY A 134 59.05 -19.83 9.09
N PRO A 135 58.98 -20.80 10.03
CA PRO A 135 60.16 -21.54 10.45
C PRO A 135 60.53 -22.54 9.35
N GLY A 136 61.45 -22.17 8.46
CA GLY A 136 61.79 -23.06 7.34
C GLY A 136 62.76 -22.48 6.31
N ALA A 137 63.82 -21.82 6.73
CA ALA A 137 65.00 -21.64 5.88
C ALA A 137 66.09 -22.60 6.36
N THR A 138 65.98 -23.85 5.88
CA THR A 138 67.09 -24.80 5.80
C THR A 138 68.25 -24.15 5.03
N GLY A 139 69.29 -23.71 5.74
CA GLY A 139 70.60 -23.34 5.18
C GLY A 139 71.56 -24.53 5.25
N PRO A 140 72.53 -24.65 4.32
CA PRO A 140 73.21 -25.91 4.01
C PRO A 140 74.17 -26.39 5.11
N VAL A 141 74.26 -27.72 5.23
CA VAL A 141 75.25 -28.47 6.02
C VAL A 141 76.66 -28.02 5.62
N GLN A 142 77.38 -27.37 6.53
CA GLN A 142 78.78 -27.00 6.33
C GLN A 142 79.67 -28.09 6.95
N HIS A 143 80.38 -28.80 6.07
CA HIS A 143 81.44 -29.75 6.38
C HIS A 143 82.54 -29.14 7.25
N ARG A 144 83.01 -29.88 8.26
CA ARG A 144 84.38 -29.78 8.78
C ARG A 144 84.91 -31.14 9.20
#